data_AF-A0A354WMN8-F1
#
_entry.id   AF-A0A354WMN8-F1
#
_cell.length_a   1.000
_cell.length_b   1.000
_cell.length_c   1.000
_cell.angle_alpha   90.00
_cell.angle_beta   90.00
_cell.angle_gamma   90.00
#
_symmetry.space_group_name_H-M   'P 1'
#
loop_
_entity.id
_entity.type
_entity.pdbx_description
1 polymer ?
#
loop_
_entity_poly.entity_id
_entity_poly.type
_entity_poly.pdbx_seq_one_letter_code
_entity_poly.pdbx_strand_id
1 'polypeptide(L)'
;MKAERRAAMELGEKLRLARLKAGLSQRALCGDEITRNMLSRIEHGAARPSMKTLAYLAARLGKPVSYFLEEDTVCSPNQAVMTAARRLFDGKDYAGAMQALAQYRAPDEIYSRERQLLEILVRLHLAEEAISDGREPYALELLEAVAALGRDAVYYSEDLEQRRLLLLARIPG
;
A
#
# COMPACT_ATOMS: atom_id res chain seq x y z
N MET A 1 -15.90 -17.49 17.04
CA MET A 1 -16.16 -17.67 15.60
C MET A 1 -14.82 -17.61 14.87
N LYS A 2 -14.45 -18.69 14.17
CA LYS A 2 -13.18 -18.77 13.43
C LYS A 2 -13.32 -17.94 12.16
N ALA A 3 -12.43 -16.96 11.96
CA ALA A 3 -12.34 -16.24 10.71
C ALA A 3 -11.97 -17.24 9.59
N GLU A 4 -12.86 -17.40 8.62
CA GLU A 4 -12.54 -18.06 7.36
C GLU A 4 -11.47 -17.23 6.66
N ARG A 5 -10.20 -17.59 6.91
CA ARG A 5 -9.11 -17.30 5.98
C ARG A 5 -9.53 -17.91 4.65
N ARG A 6 -9.99 -17.08 3.71
CA ARG A 6 -9.86 -17.42 2.28
C ARG A 6 -8.38 -17.75 2.09
N ALA A 7 -8.07 -19.02 1.86
CA ALA A 7 -6.70 -19.48 1.71
C ALA A 7 -6.11 -18.73 0.51
N ALA A 8 -5.26 -17.74 0.80
CA ALA A 8 -4.36 -17.18 -0.19
C ALA A 8 -3.48 -18.32 -0.70
N MET A 9 -3.27 -18.38 -2.01
CA MET A 9 -2.91 -19.61 -2.69
C MET A 9 -1.51 -20.15 -2.40
N GLU A 10 -0.59 -19.58 -1.64
CA GLU A 10 0.81 -20.05 -1.57
C GLU A 10 1.54 -20.23 -2.93
N LEU A 11 2.80 -19.75 -2.97
CA LEU A 11 3.70 -19.83 -4.12
C LEU A 11 3.75 -21.23 -4.79
N GLY A 12 3.81 -22.28 -3.98
CA GLY A 12 3.92 -23.66 -4.43
C GLY A 12 2.70 -24.12 -5.22
N GLU A 13 1.51 -23.80 -4.75
CA GLU A 13 0.26 -24.17 -5.41
C GLU A 13 0.08 -23.37 -6.70
N LYS A 14 0.43 -22.07 -6.71
CA LYS A 14 0.45 -21.25 -7.93
C LYS A 14 1.36 -21.82 -9.01
N LEU A 15 2.57 -22.26 -8.64
CA LEU A 15 3.49 -22.94 -9.55
C LEU A 15 2.90 -24.24 -10.09
N ARG A 16 2.28 -25.05 -9.22
CA ARG A 16 1.61 -26.30 -9.63
C ARG A 16 0.49 -26.05 -10.62
N LEU A 17 -0.40 -25.08 -10.38
CA LEU A 17 -1.48 -24.75 -11.31
C LEU A 17 -0.96 -24.20 -12.63
N ALA A 18 0.04 -23.32 -12.62
CA ALA A 18 0.65 -22.80 -13.84
C ALA A 18 1.27 -23.94 -14.67
N ARG A 19 1.97 -24.88 -14.01
CA ARG A 19 2.53 -26.06 -14.67
C ARG A 19 1.45 -26.94 -15.31
N LEU A 20 0.37 -27.22 -14.57
CA LEU A 20 -0.72 -28.06 -15.07
C LEU A 20 -1.45 -27.39 -16.24
N LYS A 21 -1.68 -26.07 -16.17
CA LYS A 21 -2.26 -25.28 -17.28
C LYS A 21 -1.38 -25.30 -18.54
N ALA A 22 -0.05 -25.36 -18.36
CA ALA A 22 0.89 -25.52 -19.47
C ALA A 22 1.01 -26.97 -19.98
N GLY A 23 0.28 -27.93 -19.39
CA GLY A 23 0.35 -29.35 -19.78
C GLY A 23 1.69 -30.03 -19.45
N LEU A 24 2.50 -29.44 -18.56
CA LEU A 24 3.85 -29.91 -18.29
C LEU A 24 3.87 -30.92 -17.13
N SER A 25 4.65 -32.00 -17.28
CA SER A 25 5.04 -32.82 -16.14
C SER A 25 6.07 -32.08 -15.27
N GLN A 26 6.24 -32.49 -14.01
CA GLN A 26 7.29 -31.91 -13.15
C GLN A 26 8.69 -32.07 -13.80
N ARG A 27 9.00 -33.24 -14.35
CA ARG A 27 10.26 -33.47 -15.07
C ARG A 27 10.41 -32.54 -16.26
N ALA A 28 9.32 -32.37 -17.01
CA ALA A 28 9.32 -31.47 -18.15
C ALA A 28 9.63 -30.04 -17.72
N LEU A 29 9.03 -29.52 -16.65
CA LEU A 29 9.28 -28.16 -16.13
C LEU A 29 10.65 -27.99 -15.45
N CYS A 30 11.17 -29.04 -14.83
CA CYS A 30 12.49 -29.03 -14.20
C CYS A 30 13.62 -28.80 -15.20
N GLY A 31 13.58 -29.46 -16.37
CA GLY A 31 14.72 -29.45 -17.29
C GLY A 31 16.01 -29.89 -16.58
N ASP A 32 17.12 -29.22 -16.85
CA ASP A 32 18.43 -29.56 -16.29
C ASP A 32 18.84 -28.70 -15.08
N GLU A 33 18.15 -27.58 -14.84
CA GLU A 33 18.53 -26.62 -13.79
C GLU A 33 18.10 -27.04 -12.37
N ILE A 34 17.01 -27.80 -12.24
CA ILE A 34 16.53 -28.28 -10.93
C ILE A 34 16.03 -29.73 -11.01
N THR A 35 15.96 -30.40 -9.85
CA THR A 35 15.48 -31.79 -9.79
C THR A 35 13.96 -31.87 -9.63
N ARG A 36 13.34 -32.95 -10.11
CA ARG A 36 11.92 -33.26 -9.89
C ARG A 36 11.55 -33.24 -8.40
N ASN A 37 12.43 -33.74 -7.54
CA ASN A 37 12.21 -33.78 -6.11
C ASN A 37 12.16 -32.37 -5.51
N MET A 38 13.07 -31.48 -5.95
CA MET A 38 13.06 -30.07 -5.55
C MET A 38 11.77 -29.39 -5.98
N LEU A 39 11.35 -29.53 -7.25
CA LEU A 39 10.10 -28.96 -7.73
C LEU A 39 8.89 -29.53 -6.99
N SER A 40 8.86 -30.83 -6.69
CA SER A 40 7.78 -31.44 -5.91
C SER A 40 7.70 -30.85 -4.51
N ARG A 41 8.82 -30.64 -3.82
CA ARG A 41 8.82 -29.98 -2.51
C ARG A 41 8.34 -28.54 -2.58
N ILE A 42 8.69 -27.81 -3.62
CA ILE A 42 8.22 -26.44 -3.85
C ILE A 42 6.71 -26.42 -4.06
N GLU A 43 6.18 -27.28 -4.94
CA GLU A 43 4.75 -27.34 -5.26
C GLU A 43 3.84 -27.72 -4.08
N HIS A 44 4.41 -28.31 -3.03
CA HIS A 44 3.69 -28.68 -1.80
C HIS A 44 4.06 -27.79 -0.61
N GLY A 45 4.72 -26.65 -0.83
CA GLY A 45 5.10 -25.70 0.23
C GLY A 45 6.22 -26.16 1.16
N ALA A 46 6.77 -27.37 0.98
CA ALA A 46 7.82 -27.97 1.80
C ALA A 46 9.23 -27.41 1.51
N ALA A 47 9.38 -26.55 0.52
CA ALA A 47 10.61 -25.81 0.23
C ALA A 47 10.30 -24.48 -0.46
N ARG A 48 10.97 -23.40 -0.05
CA ARG A 48 10.94 -22.12 -0.79
C ARG A 48 12.06 -22.12 -1.86
N PRO A 49 11.75 -21.82 -3.13
CA PRO A 49 12.78 -21.71 -4.17
C PRO A 49 13.64 -20.46 -3.95
N SER A 50 14.88 -20.50 -4.44
CA SER A 50 15.68 -19.27 -4.59
C SER A 50 15.08 -18.37 -5.66
N MET A 51 15.41 -17.07 -5.67
CA MET A 51 15.00 -16.15 -6.74
C MET A 51 15.48 -16.61 -8.12
N LYS A 52 16.68 -17.20 -8.21
CA LYS A 52 17.21 -17.80 -9.44
C LYS A 52 16.33 -18.95 -9.93
N THR A 53 15.97 -19.87 -9.02
CA THR A 53 15.08 -21.00 -9.32
C THR A 53 13.70 -20.53 -9.74
N LEU A 54 13.14 -19.53 -9.05
CA LEU A 54 11.83 -18.99 -9.39
C LEU A 54 11.84 -18.30 -10.75
N ALA A 55 12.87 -17.52 -11.07
CA ALA A 55 13.04 -16.89 -12.38
C ALA A 55 13.12 -17.92 -13.51
N TYR A 56 13.88 -18.99 -13.30
CA TYR A 56 13.96 -20.10 -14.24
C TYR A 56 12.58 -20.75 -14.49
N LEU A 57 11.86 -21.12 -13.42
CA LEU A 57 10.53 -21.73 -13.52
C LEU A 57 9.52 -20.79 -14.20
N ALA A 58 9.56 -19.50 -13.86
CA ALA A 58 8.66 -18.50 -14.42
C ALA A 58 8.89 -18.30 -15.92
N ALA A 59 10.15 -18.22 -16.35
CA ALA A 59 10.52 -18.13 -17.76
C ALA A 59 9.99 -19.34 -18.56
N ARG A 60 10.13 -20.55 -18.00
CA ARG A 60 9.63 -21.78 -18.64
C ARG A 60 8.11 -21.88 -18.68
N LEU A 61 7.43 -21.22 -17.78
CA LEU A 61 5.96 -21.12 -17.74
C LEU A 61 5.43 -19.93 -18.54
N GLY A 62 6.30 -19.12 -19.16
CA GLY A 62 5.91 -17.92 -19.90
C GLY A 62 5.24 -16.87 -19.01
N LYS A 63 5.65 -16.78 -17.74
CA LYS A 63 5.07 -15.87 -16.73
C LYS A 63 6.17 -14.95 -16.19
N PRO A 64 5.86 -13.68 -15.89
CA PRO A 64 6.78 -12.85 -15.13
C PRO A 64 6.95 -13.40 -13.71
N VAL A 65 8.11 -13.18 -13.09
CA VAL A 65 8.38 -13.64 -11.71
C VAL A 65 7.36 -13.08 -10.71
N SER A 66 6.89 -11.85 -10.93
CA SER A 66 5.87 -11.19 -10.12
C SER A 66 4.59 -12.01 -9.97
N TYR A 67 4.16 -12.72 -11.03
CA TYR A 67 2.96 -13.57 -11.03
C TYR A 67 2.98 -14.61 -9.89
N PHE A 68 4.15 -15.09 -9.50
CA PHE A 68 4.31 -16.08 -8.45
C PHE A 68 4.58 -15.46 -7.07
N LEU A 69 5.06 -14.21 -7.02
CA LEU A 69 5.40 -13.49 -5.78
C LEU A 69 4.24 -12.69 -5.19
N GLU A 70 3.12 -12.55 -5.90
CA GLU A 70 1.93 -11.76 -5.54
C GLU A 70 1.21 -12.16 -4.23
N GLU A 71 1.77 -13.01 -3.37
CA GLU A 71 1.04 -13.58 -2.22
C GLU A 71 1.64 -13.40 -0.84
N ASP A 72 2.82 -12.77 -0.71
CA ASP A 72 3.40 -12.42 0.59
C ASP A 72 3.52 -10.89 0.80
N THR A 73 2.86 -10.06 -0.02
CA THR A 73 2.62 -8.68 0.41
C THR A 73 1.56 -8.74 1.50
N VAL A 74 1.91 -8.32 2.71
CA VAL A 74 0.93 -7.91 3.71
C VAL A 74 0.15 -6.75 3.08
N CYS A 75 -0.86 -7.08 2.27
CA CYS A 75 -1.75 -6.12 1.67
C CYS A 75 -2.61 -5.62 2.82
N SER A 76 -2.18 -4.54 3.45
CA SER A 76 -3.06 -3.81 4.33
C SER A 76 -4.38 -3.57 3.59
N PRO A 77 -5.52 -3.67 4.30
CA PRO A 77 -6.84 -3.35 3.72
C PRO A 77 -6.91 -1.93 3.14
N ASN A 78 -5.92 -1.07 3.44
CA ASN A 78 -5.81 0.31 3.00
C ASN A 78 -4.80 0.51 1.86
N GLN A 79 -4.19 -0.54 1.31
CA GLN A 79 -3.21 -0.38 0.22
C GLN A 79 -3.79 0.40 -0.97
N ALA A 80 -5.01 0.07 -1.39
CA ALA A 80 -5.70 0.78 -2.48
C ALA A 80 -6.02 2.24 -2.09
N VAL A 81 -6.50 2.45 -0.86
CA VAL A 81 -6.78 3.79 -0.31
C VAL A 81 -5.54 4.67 -0.31
N MET A 82 -4.43 4.16 0.24
CA MET A 82 -3.18 4.89 0.33
C MET A 82 -2.54 5.14 -1.05
N THR A 83 -2.67 4.19 -1.98
CA THR A 83 -2.21 4.37 -3.35
C THR A 83 -2.99 5.47 -4.07
N ALA A 84 -4.32 5.50 -3.91
CA ALA A 84 -5.16 6.56 -4.44
C ALA A 84 -4.84 7.92 -3.80
N ALA A 85 -4.75 7.98 -2.47
CA ALA A 85 -4.47 9.20 -1.74
C ALA A 85 -3.13 9.83 -2.13
N ARG A 86 -2.05 9.04 -2.24
CA ARG A 86 -0.74 9.52 -2.72
C ARG A 86 -0.83 10.08 -4.14
N ARG A 87 -1.44 9.34 -5.06
CA ARG A 87 -1.60 9.79 -6.47
C ARG A 87 -2.36 11.11 -6.56
N LEU A 88 -3.43 11.27 -5.79
CA LEU A 88 -4.24 12.49 -5.78
C LEU A 88 -3.46 13.66 -5.16
N PHE A 89 -2.73 13.41 -4.07
CA PHE A 89 -1.85 14.40 -3.45
C PHE A 89 -0.76 14.88 -4.41
N ASP A 90 -0.06 13.97 -5.11
CA ASP A 90 0.95 14.30 -6.11
C ASP A 90 0.35 15.10 -7.27
N GLY A 91 -0.90 14.81 -7.63
CA GLY A 91 -1.70 15.55 -8.59
C GLY A 91 -2.25 16.88 -8.09
N LYS A 92 -1.97 17.27 -6.84
CA LYS A 92 -2.52 18.45 -6.14
C LYS A 92 -4.05 18.47 -6.01
N ASP A 93 -4.71 17.33 -6.21
CA ASP A 93 -6.14 17.17 -5.89
C ASP A 93 -6.27 16.83 -4.41
N TYR A 94 -6.10 17.84 -3.56
CA TYR A 94 -6.12 17.68 -2.10
C TYR A 94 -7.51 17.31 -1.58
N ALA A 95 -8.57 17.82 -2.21
CA ALA A 95 -9.94 17.46 -1.87
C ALA A 95 -10.21 15.97 -2.16
N GLY A 96 -9.80 15.48 -3.34
CA GLY A 96 -9.86 14.08 -3.70
C GLY A 96 -9.00 13.20 -2.77
N ALA A 97 -7.79 13.66 -2.42
CA ALA A 97 -6.92 12.96 -1.48
C ALA A 97 -7.59 12.82 -0.09
N MET A 98 -8.25 13.88 0.40
CA MET A 98 -9.00 13.82 1.67
C MET A 98 -10.15 12.81 1.60
N GLN A 99 -10.91 12.80 0.52
CA GLN A 99 -12.01 11.84 0.31
C GLN A 99 -11.50 10.40 0.25
N ALA A 100 -10.34 10.16 -0.39
CA ALA A 100 -9.71 8.85 -0.39
C ALA A 100 -9.32 8.44 1.04
N LEU A 101 -8.66 9.31 1.80
CA LEU A 101 -8.25 9.05 3.18
C LEU A 101 -9.43 8.79 4.14
N ALA A 102 -10.62 9.33 3.85
CA ALA A 102 -11.84 9.04 4.61
C ALA A 102 -12.27 7.57 4.50
N GLN A 103 -11.84 6.84 3.46
CA GLN A 103 -12.11 5.41 3.28
C GLN A 103 -11.12 4.50 4.02
N TYR A 104 -10.16 5.08 4.75
CA TYR A 104 -9.16 4.34 5.50
C TYR A 104 -9.79 3.57 6.67
N ARG A 105 -9.45 2.30 6.80
CA ARG A 105 -9.94 1.40 7.85
C ARG A 105 -8.88 1.21 8.93
N ALA A 106 -9.16 1.70 10.14
CA ALA A 106 -8.32 1.48 11.31
C ALA A 106 -8.78 0.22 12.10
N PRO A 107 -7.88 -0.44 12.86
CA PRO A 107 -6.44 -0.19 12.94
C PRO A 107 -5.66 -0.79 11.75
N ASP A 108 -4.50 -0.21 11.44
CA ASP A 108 -3.59 -0.74 10.41
C ASP A 108 -2.14 -0.39 10.74
N GLU A 109 -1.34 -1.42 11.04
CA GLU A 109 0.04 -1.26 11.49
C GLU A 109 0.99 -0.77 10.40
N ILE A 110 0.61 -0.92 9.12
CA ILE A 110 1.47 -0.56 7.99
C ILE A 110 1.35 0.93 7.68
N TYR A 111 0.12 1.40 7.46
CA TYR A 111 -0.09 2.73 6.90
C TYR A 111 -0.56 3.79 7.89
N SER A 112 -0.79 3.47 9.18
CA SER A 112 -1.42 4.46 10.09
C SER A 112 -0.59 5.73 10.24
N ARG A 113 0.75 5.59 10.35
CA ARG A 113 1.64 6.75 10.48
C ARG A 113 1.71 7.57 9.19
N GLU A 114 1.77 6.89 8.03
CA GLU A 114 1.77 7.55 6.73
C GLU A 114 0.44 8.28 6.48
N ARG A 115 -0.69 7.65 6.79
CA ARG A 115 -2.03 8.24 6.66
C ARG A 115 -2.17 9.50 7.49
N GLN A 116 -1.70 9.50 8.75
CA GLN A 116 -1.75 10.68 9.61
C GLN A 116 -0.93 11.83 9.02
N LEU A 117 0.30 11.57 8.57
CA LEU A 117 1.13 12.59 7.95
C LEU A 117 0.49 13.15 6.67
N LEU A 118 -0.01 12.27 5.80
CA LEU A 118 -0.63 12.69 4.55
C LEU A 118 -1.90 13.52 4.80
N GLU A 119 -2.72 13.15 5.79
CA GLU A 119 -3.88 13.94 6.20
C GLU A 119 -3.51 15.35 6.68
N ILE A 120 -2.46 15.47 7.50
CA ILE A 120 -1.97 16.77 7.97
C ILE A 120 -1.55 17.64 6.78
N LEU A 121 -0.76 17.08 5.86
CA LEU A 121 -0.31 17.78 4.66
C LEU A 121 -1.50 18.21 3.78
N VAL A 122 -2.44 17.31 3.53
CA VAL A 122 -3.67 17.60 2.77
C VAL A 122 -4.45 18.74 3.42
N ARG A 123 -4.66 18.73 4.73
CA ARG A 123 -5.38 19.81 5.44
C ARG A 123 -4.66 21.16 5.34
N LEU A 124 -3.34 21.18 5.46
CA LEU A 124 -2.56 22.41 5.31
C LEU A 124 -2.71 23.00 3.90
N HIS A 125 -2.70 22.17 2.86
CA HIS A 125 -2.93 22.62 1.48
C HIS A 125 -4.37 23.09 1.25
N LEU A 126 -5.37 22.35 1.74
CA LEU A 126 -6.77 22.77 1.65
C LEU A 126 -7.04 24.07 2.41
N ALA A 127 -6.38 24.29 3.55
CA ALA A 127 -6.50 25.54 4.30
C ALA A 127 -5.90 26.71 3.53
N GLU A 128 -4.75 26.51 2.89
CA GLU A 128 -4.12 27.52 2.03
C GLU A 128 -4.98 27.89 0.82
N GLU A 129 -5.60 26.91 0.17
CA GLU A 129 -6.58 27.13 -0.90
C GLU A 129 -7.82 27.87 -0.37
N ALA A 130 -8.36 27.44 0.78
CA ALA A 130 -9.52 28.07 1.40
C ALA A 130 -9.26 29.54 1.78
N ILE A 131 -8.07 29.87 2.30
CA ILE A 131 -7.67 31.27 2.55
C ILE A 131 -7.65 32.06 1.24
N SER A 132 -7.08 31.48 0.19
CA SER A 132 -6.99 32.13 -1.12
C SER A 132 -8.36 32.37 -1.76
N ASP A 133 -9.32 31.48 -1.48
CA ASP A 133 -10.70 31.56 -1.95
C ASP A 133 -11.61 32.42 -1.04
N GLY A 134 -11.09 32.99 0.05
CA GLY A 134 -11.88 33.75 1.04
C GLY A 134 -12.81 32.89 1.90
N ARG A 135 -12.59 31.57 1.97
CA ARG A 135 -13.33 30.60 2.80
C ARG A 135 -12.68 30.46 4.18
N GLU A 136 -12.47 31.57 4.85
CA GLU A 136 -11.73 31.69 6.13
C GLU A 136 -12.26 30.78 7.25
N PRO A 137 -13.58 30.64 7.48
CA PRO A 137 -14.08 29.75 8.53
C PRO A 137 -13.69 28.28 8.29
N TYR A 138 -13.70 27.86 7.02
CA TYR A 138 -13.30 26.51 6.64
C TYR A 138 -11.78 26.31 6.75
N ALA A 139 -10.99 27.33 6.40
CA ALA A 139 -9.55 27.31 6.60
C ALA A 139 -9.19 27.16 8.10
N LEU A 140 -9.88 27.89 8.97
CA LEU A 140 -9.69 27.80 10.42
C LEU A 140 -9.99 26.39 10.94
N GLU A 141 -11.13 25.82 10.55
CA GLU A 141 -11.50 24.44 10.93
C GLU A 141 -10.41 23.42 10.54
N LEU A 142 -9.87 23.54 9.32
CA LEU A 142 -8.79 22.67 8.85
C LEU A 142 -7.51 22.82 9.69
N LEU A 143 -7.13 24.05 10.03
CA LEU A 143 -5.91 24.34 10.80
C LEU A 143 -6.03 23.94 12.28
N GLU A 144 -7.23 24.03 12.86
CA GLU A 144 -7.51 23.49 14.20
C GLU A 144 -7.43 21.96 14.20
N ALA A 145 -7.99 21.31 13.17
CA ALA A 145 -7.93 19.87 13.01
C ALA A 145 -6.49 19.37 12.81
N VAL A 146 -5.61 20.15 12.17
CA VAL A 146 -4.17 19.85 12.09
C VAL A 146 -3.52 19.88 13.49
N ALA A 147 -3.79 20.91 14.29
CA ALA A 147 -3.24 21.01 15.65
C ALA A 147 -3.68 19.83 16.53
N ALA A 148 -4.95 19.41 16.40
CA ALA A 148 -5.48 18.27 17.13
C ALA A 148 -4.77 16.96 16.75
N LEU A 149 -4.56 16.70 15.44
CA LEU A 149 -3.83 15.54 14.96
C LEU A 149 -2.34 15.56 15.32
N GLY A 150 -1.73 16.74 15.26
CA GLY A 150 -0.30 16.92 15.49
C GLY A 150 0.16 16.48 16.87
N ARG A 151 -0.71 16.60 17.89
CA ARG A 151 -0.40 16.19 19.27
C ARG A 151 -0.08 14.69 19.40
N ASP A 152 -0.70 13.86 18.57
CA ASP A 152 -0.58 12.40 18.65
C ASP A 152 0.21 11.79 17.47
N ALA A 153 0.58 12.60 16.48
CA ALA A 153 1.23 12.16 15.26
C ALA A 153 2.75 12.05 15.43
N VAL A 154 3.28 10.84 15.20
CA VAL A 154 4.72 10.52 15.29
C VAL A 154 5.59 11.40 14.37
N TYR A 155 5.06 11.82 13.23
CA TYR A 155 5.77 12.62 12.22
C TYR A 155 5.35 14.10 12.21
N TYR A 156 4.71 14.59 13.26
CA TYR A 156 4.42 16.02 13.38
C TYR A 156 5.68 16.78 13.82
N SER A 157 6.25 17.56 12.91
CA SER A 157 7.46 18.35 13.15
C SER A 157 7.15 19.81 13.48
N GLU A 158 8.12 20.51 14.06
CA GLU A 158 8.06 21.96 14.29
C GLU A 158 7.82 22.74 12.99
N ASP A 159 8.37 22.28 11.86
CA ASP A 159 8.15 22.91 10.55
C ASP A 159 6.66 22.86 10.12
N LEU A 160 5.97 21.74 10.40
CA LEU A 160 4.55 21.60 10.09
C LEU A 160 3.69 22.50 10.99
N GLU A 161 4.04 22.60 12.26
CA GLU A 161 3.39 23.52 13.20
C GLU A 161 3.64 24.98 12.79
N GLN A 162 4.87 25.33 12.42
CA GLN A 162 5.20 26.67 11.95
C GLN A 162 4.42 27.01 10.67
N ARG A 163 4.32 26.08 9.71
CA ARG A 163 3.50 26.27 8.51
C ARG A 163 2.03 26.51 8.86
N ARG A 164 1.47 25.75 9.82
CA ARG A 164 0.11 25.92 10.32
C ARG A 164 -0.12 27.31 10.91
N LEU A 165 0.81 27.78 11.76
CA LEU A 165 0.75 29.11 12.38
C LEU A 165 0.86 30.25 11.36
N LEU A 166 1.72 30.10 10.35
CA LEU A 166 1.83 31.07 9.25
C LEU A 166 0.53 31.17 8.44
N LEU A 167 -0.16 30.05 8.21
CA LEU A 167 -1.48 30.06 7.55
C LEU A 167 -2.55 30.69 8.45
N LEU A 168 -2.55 30.39 9.75
CA LEU A 168 -3.47 31.04 10.70
C LEU A 168 -3.31 32.56 10.71
N ALA A 169 -2.07 33.07 10.69
CA ALA A 169 -1.79 34.50 10.68
C ALA A 169 -2.29 35.22 9.41
N ARG A 170 -2.63 34.49 8.35
CA ARG A 170 -3.20 35.03 7.11
C ARG A 170 -4.72 35.15 7.14
N ILE A 171 -5.39 34.56 8.13
CA ILE A 171 -6.84 34.65 8.28
C ILE A 171 -7.16 35.97 9.01
N PRO A 172 -7.87 36.92 8.38
CA PRO A 172 -8.31 38.13 9.07
C PRO A 172 -9.29 37.77 10.20
N GLY A 173 -9.15 38.45 11.33
CA GLY A 173 -10.00 38.27 12.52
C GLY A 173 -11.34 39.01 12.43
#